data_AF-A0A7C7JYE1-F1
#
_entry.id   AF-A0A7C7JYE1-F1
#
_cell.length_a   1.000
_cell.length_b   1.000
_cell.length_c   1.000
_cell.angle_alpha   90.00
_cell.angle_beta   90.00
_cell.angle_gamma   90.00
#
_symmetry.space_group_name_H-M   'P 1'
#
loop_
_entity.id
_entity.type
_entity.pdbx_description
1 polymer ?
#
loop_
_entity_poly.entity_id
_entity_poly.type
_entity_poly.pdbx_seq_one_letter_code
_entity_poly.pdbx_strand_id
1 'polypeptide(L)'
;MSSKNGKPKGQSFDLSQAELKQLLKKVPSGIHSYIDHLERQVKNLADIGLSLSKEKDMNVILENILLEAKRITHADGGTLYMKTDDDRLRFEIMMTDSLNFHMGGTSGQDIPFYPVKLYDDDGKPNKNMISAYVGLTGETVNIPDAYKADGFDFSGTKEFDKKTGYRSQSFLTVPLKNHEDEIIGVIQLLNAKDRKTGESIPFSTEVQDIVEALSSQAAVAITNKNLIRDLEILFESFIKLIASAIDAKSTYTGGHCSRVPVLTMMLADAVNESDNEHYKDIHFTEKQMYELKIAAWLHDCGKVVTPEYVVDKATKLETIFDRVHMVANRFEVLKRDQEIKCLKQQLKVEKNTSLSELEVKNALKEIRKKYKEKIKQLDNDLDFVKTTNVGGEFMSGDKKDRVHKIAQYRWNDNGEIKNFLSDDEVKNLCIAKGTLTAEERKIINDHIVYTIDMLNQLP
;
A
#
# COMPACT_ATOMS: atom_id res chain seq x y z
N MET A 1 -53.95 34.51 19.21
CA MET A 1 -54.43 33.40 20.07
C MET A 1 -53.80 32.11 19.55
N SER A 2 -52.55 31.80 19.91
CA SER A 2 -52.11 30.97 21.04
C SER A 2 -52.71 29.55 21.09
N SER A 3 -51.94 28.56 20.65
CA SER A 3 -52.05 27.13 21.01
C SER A 3 -50.63 26.54 21.00
N LYS A 4 -49.88 26.74 22.09
CA LYS A 4 -49.42 25.71 23.04
C LYS A 4 -48.67 24.50 22.42
N ASN A 5 -47.40 24.72 22.09
CA ASN A 5 -46.37 23.68 22.11
C ASN A 5 -45.98 23.38 23.57
N GLY A 6 -46.45 22.25 24.10
CA GLY A 6 -45.97 21.70 25.37
C GLY A 6 -44.79 20.77 25.12
N LYS A 7 -43.55 21.27 25.25
CA LYS A 7 -42.39 20.41 25.50
C LYS A 7 -42.48 19.84 26.93
N PRO A 8 -42.23 18.55 27.17
CA PRO A 8 -42.09 18.07 28.54
C PRO A 8 -40.84 18.69 29.15
N LYS A 9 -41.00 19.36 30.29
CA LYS A 9 -39.89 19.84 31.13
C LYS A 9 -39.14 18.61 31.65
N GLY A 10 -37.99 18.30 31.05
CA GLY A 10 -37.01 17.43 31.70
C GLY A 10 -36.57 18.10 33.01
N GLN A 11 -36.77 17.43 34.14
CA GLN A 11 -36.19 17.85 35.41
C GLN A 11 -34.66 17.75 35.27
N SER A 12 -33.95 18.87 35.34
CA SER A 12 -32.49 18.84 35.48
C SER A 12 -32.15 18.35 36.89
N PHE A 13 -31.54 17.18 36.99
CA PHE A 13 -30.93 16.68 38.23
C PHE A 13 -29.65 17.48 38.50
N ASP A 14 -29.77 18.63 39.14
CA ASP A 14 -28.65 19.47 39.58
C ASP A 14 -28.50 19.37 41.10
N LEU A 15 -28.11 18.17 41.56
CA LEU A 15 -27.86 17.86 42.97
C LEU A 15 -26.35 17.70 43.17
N SER A 16 -25.80 18.31 44.22
CA SER A 16 -24.41 18.06 44.59
C SER A 16 -24.21 16.60 45.03
N GLN A 17 -23.00 16.07 44.86
CA GLN A 17 -22.62 14.71 45.33
C GLN A 17 -22.99 14.46 46.81
N ALA A 18 -22.97 15.51 47.64
CA ALA A 18 -23.34 15.42 49.05
C ALA A 18 -24.86 15.28 49.25
N GLU A 19 -25.67 16.04 48.52
CA GLU A 19 -27.14 15.96 48.55
C GLU A 19 -27.65 14.64 47.99
N LEU A 20 -27.01 14.14 46.92
CA LEU A 20 -27.31 12.85 46.30
C LEU A 20 -27.06 11.69 47.26
N LYS A 21 -25.93 11.71 48.00
CA LYS A 21 -25.64 10.74 49.08
C LYS A 21 -26.64 10.82 50.24
N GLN A 22 -27.12 12.01 50.58
CA GLN A 22 -28.09 12.19 51.66
C GLN A 22 -29.49 11.68 51.29
N LEU A 23 -29.89 11.86 50.03
CA LEU A 23 -31.11 11.30 49.46
C LEU A 23 -31.04 9.78 49.37
N LEU A 24 -29.94 9.22 48.86
CA LEU A 24 -29.73 7.77 48.77
C LEU A 24 -29.77 7.06 50.13
N LYS A 25 -29.36 7.73 51.23
CA LYS A 25 -29.49 7.18 52.60
C LYS A 25 -30.92 7.02 53.08
N LYS A 26 -31.89 7.74 52.50
CA LYS A 26 -33.32 7.67 52.86
C LYS A 26 -34.09 6.70 51.98
N VAL A 27 -33.44 6.10 50.99
CA VAL A 27 -34.03 5.18 50.03
C VAL A 27 -34.08 3.76 50.64
N PRO A 28 -35.20 3.03 50.52
CA PRO A 28 -35.28 1.63 50.92
C PRO A 28 -34.16 0.77 50.33
N SER A 29 -33.64 -0.20 51.09
CA SER A 29 -32.48 -1.02 50.70
C SER A 29 -32.63 -1.72 49.34
N GLY A 30 -33.85 -2.11 48.96
CA GLY A 30 -34.14 -2.69 47.64
C GLY A 30 -33.94 -1.73 46.47
N ILE A 31 -34.25 -0.44 46.64
CA ILE A 31 -34.04 0.58 45.61
C ILE A 31 -32.56 1.00 45.57
N HIS A 32 -31.88 1.02 46.71
CA HIS A 32 -30.42 1.25 46.74
C HIS A 32 -29.68 0.16 45.96
N SER A 33 -30.04 -1.11 46.17
CA SER A 33 -29.50 -2.24 45.40
C SER A 33 -29.80 -2.15 43.90
N TYR A 34 -30.94 -1.57 43.50
CA TYR A 34 -31.30 -1.38 42.10
C TYR A 34 -30.51 -0.23 41.46
N ILE A 35 -30.32 0.90 42.17
CA ILE A 35 -29.48 2.01 41.71
C ILE A 35 -28.02 1.57 41.57
N ASP A 36 -27.49 0.85 42.57
CA ASP A 36 -26.14 0.28 42.50
C ASP A 36 -25.97 -0.73 41.36
N HIS A 37 -27.06 -1.39 40.95
CA HIS A 37 -27.06 -2.29 39.81
C HIS A 37 -26.99 -1.50 38.50
N LEU A 38 -27.80 -0.45 38.35
CA LEU A 38 -27.79 0.44 37.18
C LEU A 38 -26.45 1.19 37.02
N GLU A 39 -25.88 1.74 38.11
CA GLU A 39 -24.57 2.40 38.07
C GLU A 39 -23.47 1.43 37.62
N ARG A 40 -23.50 0.18 38.12
CA ARG A 40 -22.58 -0.87 37.67
C ARG A 40 -22.77 -1.22 36.20
N GLN A 41 -24.01 -1.29 35.71
CA GLN A 41 -24.28 -1.56 34.29
C GLN A 41 -23.77 -0.44 33.38
N VAL A 42 -24.02 0.83 33.73
CA VAL A 42 -23.52 1.98 32.96
C VAL A 42 -21.99 2.01 32.95
N LYS A 43 -21.36 1.78 34.10
CA LYS A 43 -19.90 1.71 34.19
C LYS A 43 -19.33 0.56 33.35
N ASN A 44 -19.94 -0.62 33.41
CA ASN A 44 -19.53 -1.76 32.59
C ASN A 44 -19.63 -1.44 31.10
N LEU A 45 -20.74 -0.83 30.63
CA LEU A 45 -20.87 -0.42 29.22
C LEU A 45 -19.78 0.57 28.79
N ALA A 46 -19.45 1.54 29.64
CA ALA A 46 -18.39 2.52 29.36
C ALA A 46 -17.00 1.85 29.32
N ASP A 47 -16.70 0.98 30.28
CA ASP A 47 -15.43 0.24 30.35
C ASP A 47 -15.28 -0.70 29.13
N ILE A 48 -16.36 -1.33 28.67
CA ILE A 48 -16.37 -2.16 27.46
C ILE A 48 -16.09 -1.29 26.24
N GLY A 49 -16.81 -0.19 26.04
CA GLY A 49 -16.58 0.71 24.90
C GLY A 49 -15.11 1.20 24.85
N LEU A 50 -14.53 1.54 26.01
CA LEU A 50 -13.13 1.93 26.11
C LEU A 50 -12.17 0.77 25.78
N SER A 51 -12.46 -0.45 26.27
CA SER A 51 -11.65 -1.63 25.99
C SER A 51 -11.66 -1.98 24.50
N LEU A 52 -12.84 -1.96 23.87
CA LEU A 52 -13.01 -2.23 22.44
C LEU A 52 -12.26 -1.20 21.58
N SER A 53 -12.21 0.07 22.02
CA SER A 53 -11.49 1.12 21.29
C SER A 53 -9.96 1.00 21.33
N LYS A 54 -9.40 0.33 22.36
CA LYS A 54 -7.95 0.19 22.55
C LYS A 54 -7.39 -1.08 21.92
N GLU A 55 -8.24 -2.09 21.75
CA GLU A 55 -7.80 -3.41 21.30
C GLU A 55 -7.43 -3.42 19.82
N LYS A 56 -6.26 -3.98 19.50
CA LYS A 56 -5.72 -3.98 18.14
C LYS A 56 -6.04 -5.26 17.39
N ASP A 57 -6.36 -6.35 18.07
CA ASP A 57 -6.73 -7.62 17.44
C ASP A 57 -8.25 -7.73 17.20
N MET A 58 -8.65 -8.05 15.96
CA MET A 58 -10.07 -8.13 15.60
C MET A 58 -10.76 -9.29 16.30
N ASN A 59 -10.07 -10.44 16.41
CA ASN A 59 -10.63 -11.63 17.05
C ASN A 59 -10.87 -11.37 18.54
N VAL A 60 -9.94 -10.67 19.21
CA VAL A 60 -10.09 -10.28 20.62
C VAL A 60 -11.27 -9.33 20.82
N ILE A 61 -11.45 -8.34 19.93
CA ILE A 61 -12.61 -7.43 19.97
C ILE A 61 -13.92 -8.22 19.84
N LEU A 62 -14.05 -9.04 18.80
CA LEU A 62 -15.28 -9.81 18.53
C LEU A 62 -15.62 -10.74 19.70
N GLU A 63 -14.61 -11.39 20.28
CA GLU A 63 -14.81 -12.30 21.40
C GLU A 63 -15.23 -11.56 22.67
N ASN A 64 -14.58 -10.44 22.99
CA ASN A 64 -14.97 -9.61 24.11
C ASN A 64 -16.42 -9.12 23.98
N ILE A 65 -16.85 -8.72 22.78
CA ILE A 65 -18.25 -8.31 22.53
C ILE A 65 -19.21 -9.47 22.84
N LEU A 66 -18.92 -10.68 22.35
CA LEU A 66 -19.80 -11.83 22.52
C LEU A 66 -19.85 -12.30 23.98
N LEU A 67 -18.71 -12.36 24.66
CA LEU A 67 -18.62 -12.69 26.08
C LEU A 67 -19.39 -11.68 26.94
N GLU A 68 -19.30 -10.40 26.62
CA GLU A 68 -20.02 -9.36 27.34
C GLU A 68 -21.53 -9.42 27.09
N ALA A 69 -21.95 -9.65 25.85
CA ALA A 69 -23.36 -9.88 25.52
C ALA A 69 -23.93 -11.09 26.29
N LYS A 70 -23.18 -12.20 26.36
CA LYS A 70 -23.55 -13.37 27.18
C LYS A 70 -23.60 -13.03 28.67
N ARG A 71 -22.62 -12.30 29.21
CA ARG A 71 -22.56 -11.91 30.63
C ARG A 71 -23.73 -11.02 31.05
N ILE A 72 -24.10 -10.05 30.21
CA ILE A 72 -25.23 -9.14 30.47
C ILE A 72 -26.54 -9.94 30.51
N THR A 73 -26.69 -10.86 29.56
CA THR A 73 -27.93 -11.64 29.37
C THR A 73 -28.03 -12.91 30.19
N HIS A 74 -26.94 -13.35 30.82
CA HIS A 74 -26.82 -14.68 31.43
C HIS A 74 -27.11 -15.79 30.42
N ALA A 75 -26.76 -15.59 29.15
CA ALA A 75 -26.93 -16.59 28.09
C ALA A 75 -25.89 -17.70 28.19
N ASP A 76 -26.32 -18.94 27.93
CA ASP A 76 -25.45 -20.11 27.87
C ASP A 76 -24.65 -20.17 26.57
N GLY A 77 -25.32 -19.83 25.47
CA GLY A 77 -24.76 -19.87 24.12
C GLY A 77 -24.69 -18.48 23.49
N GLY A 78 -23.71 -18.30 22.63
CA GLY A 78 -23.54 -17.09 21.84
C GLY A 78 -22.86 -17.41 20.50
N THR A 79 -23.36 -16.80 19.43
CA THR A 79 -22.77 -16.84 18.11
C THR A 79 -22.66 -15.42 17.57
N LEU A 80 -21.49 -15.07 17.05
CA LEU A 80 -21.26 -13.81 16.36
C LEU A 80 -21.05 -14.09 14.87
N TYR A 81 -21.81 -13.36 14.05
CA TYR A 81 -21.75 -13.40 12.61
C TYR A 81 -21.25 -12.06 12.07
N MET A 82 -20.39 -12.10 11.07
CA MET A 82 -20.03 -10.91 10.29
C MET A 82 -20.55 -11.04 8.87
N LYS A 83 -21.10 -9.93 8.36
CA LYS A 83 -21.56 -9.84 6.99
C LYS A 83 -20.36 -9.79 6.05
N THR A 84 -20.41 -10.58 4.98
CA THR A 84 -19.42 -10.59 3.91
C THR A 84 -19.91 -9.80 2.71
N ASP A 85 -18.98 -9.38 1.84
CA ASP A 85 -19.28 -8.60 0.63
C ASP A 85 -20.21 -9.32 -0.36
N ASP A 86 -20.29 -10.66 -0.29
CA ASP A 86 -21.18 -11.49 -1.11
C ASP A 86 -22.55 -11.77 -0.45
N ASP A 87 -22.98 -10.89 0.46
CA ASP A 87 -24.26 -10.95 1.19
C ASP A 87 -24.49 -12.30 1.92
N ARG A 88 -23.46 -12.75 2.65
CA ARG A 88 -23.56 -13.89 3.56
C ARG A 88 -23.18 -13.47 4.98
N LEU A 89 -23.61 -14.27 5.94
CA LEU A 89 -23.21 -14.16 7.34
C LEU A 89 -22.22 -15.27 7.65
N ARG A 90 -20.94 -14.91 7.74
CA ARG A 90 -19.89 -15.82 8.16
C ARG A 90 -19.89 -15.96 9.68
N PHE A 91 -19.77 -17.18 10.16
CA PHE A 91 -19.57 -17.46 11.58
C PHE A 91 -18.16 -17.00 11.97
N GLU A 92 -18.05 -16.02 12.87
CA GLU A 92 -16.76 -15.61 13.43
C GLU A 92 -16.46 -16.33 14.73
N ILE A 93 -17.47 -16.46 15.59
CA ILE A 93 -17.32 -17.05 16.92
C ILE A 93 -18.59 -17.82 17.26
N MET A 94 -18.42 -19.01 17.82
CA MET A 94 -19.50 -19.80 18.39
C MET A 94 -19.05 -20.38 19.73
N MET A 95 -19.79 -20.08 20.79
CA MET A 95 -19.47 -20.52 22.15
C MET A 95 -20.72 -20.96 22.92
N THR A 96 -20.62 -22.09 23.61
CA THR A 96 -21.68 -22.62 24.48
C THR A 96 -21.07 -23.20 25.73
N ASP A 97 -21.39 -22.62 26.90
CA ASP A 97 -20.70 -22.95 28.15
C ASP A 97 -21.04 -24.36 28.63
N SER A 98 -22.32 -24.75 28.56
CA SER A 98 -22.77 -26.10 28.95
C SER A 98 -22.18 -27.23 28.11
N LEU A 99 -21.75 -26.93 26.87
CA LEU A 99 -21.09 -27.90 25.99
C LEU A 99 -19.56 -27.79 26.05
N ASN A 100 -19.01 -26.85 26.83
CA ASN A 100 -17.59 -26.48 26.82
C ASN A 100 -17.06 -26.27 25.39
N PHE A 101 -17.86 -25.58 24.57
CA PHE A 101 -17.64 -25.39 23.15
C PHE A 101 -17.17 -23.96 22.90
N HIS A 102 -16.05 -23.80 22.21
CA HIS A 102 -15.54 -22.50 21.77
C HIS A 102 -14.79 -22.65 20.45
N MET A 103 -15.39 -22.16 19.37
CA MET A 103 -14.81 -22.16 18.02
C MET A 103 -14.77 -20.75 17.46
N GLY A 104 -13.77 -20.47 16.62
CA GLY A 104 -13.50 -19.14 16.09
C GLY A 104 -12.93 -18.19 17.14
N GLY A 105 -12.92 -16.89 16.83
CA GLY A 105 -12.36 -15.87 17.73
C GLY A 105 -10.90 -16.16 18.07
N THR A 106 -10.55 -16.13 19.37
CA THR A 106 -9.18 -16.41 19.83
C THR A 106 -8.92 -17.90 20.11
N SER A 107 -9.89 -18.79 19.91
CA SER A 107 -9.73 -20.23 20.20
C SER A 107 -8.78 -20.94 19.24
N GLY A 108 -8.59 -20.39 18.03
CA GLY A 108 -7.80 -21.01 16.96
C GLY A 108 -8.44 -22.26 16.34
N GLN A 109 -9.68 -22.61 16.73
CA GLN A 109 -10.42 -23.72 16.12
C GLN A 109 -11.34 -23.22 15.01
N ASP A 110 -11.20 -23.78 13.81
CA ASP A 110 -12.05 -23.45 12.67
C ASP A 110 -13.51 -23.87 12.91
N ILE A 111 -14.43 -23.04 12.42
CA ILE A 111 -15.86 -23.32 12.46
C ILE A 111 -16.23 -24.13 11.20
N PRO A 112 -16.70 -25.38 11.32
CA PRO A 112 -16.97 -26.26 10.17
C PRO A 112 -18.31 -25.95 9.47
N PHE A 113 -18.93 -24.81 9.75
CA PHE A 113 -20.22 -24.40 9.21
C PHE A 113 -20.06 -23.41 8.06
N TYR A 114 -20.78 -23.65 6.97
CA TYR A 114 -20.81 -22.73 5.84
C TYR A 114 -21.50 -21.41 6.21
N PRO A 115 -21.08 -20.27 5.64
CA PRO A 115 -21.76 -18.99 5.84
C PRO A 115 -23.25 -19.07 5.52
N VAL A 116 -24.06 -18.42 6.35
CA VAL A 116 -25.52 -18.34 6.15
C VAL A 116 -25.80 -17.38 5.01
N LYS A 117 -26.49 -17.84 3.96
CA LYS A 117 -26.86 -16.98 2.84
C LYS A 117 -28.00 -16.04 3.24
N LEU A 118 -27.85 -14.74 2.96
CA LEU A 118 -28.93 -13.76 3.14
C LEU A 118 -29.97 -13.84 2.01
N TYR A 119 -29.57 -14.31 0.83
CA TYR A 119 -30.47 -14.55 -0.31
C TYR A 119 -30.37 -16.01 -0.77
N ASP A 120 -31.47 -16.58 -1.23
CA ASP A 120 -31.48 -17.92 -1.84
C ASP A 120 -30.89 -17.89 -3.27
N ASP A 121 -30.78 -19.07 -3.89
CA ASP A 121 -30.18 -19.20 -5.24
C ASP A 121 -31.04 -18.51 -6.34
N ASP A 122 -32.31 -18.19 -6.04
CA ASP A 122 -33.21 -17.40 -6.89
C ASP A 122 -33.15 -15.89 -6.60
N GLY A 123 -32.30 -15.45 -5.66
CA GLY A 123 -32.14 -14.06 -5.25
C GLY A 123 -33.22 -13.53 -4.30
N LYS A 124 -34.06 -14.39 -3.71
CA LYS A 124 -35.07 -13.98 -2.73
C LYS A 124 -34.49 -13.89 -1.33
N PRO A 125 -34.94 -12.93 -0.49
CA PRO A 125 -34.44 -12.77 0.87
C PRO A 125 -34.77 -13.99 1.72
N ASN A 126 -33.74 -14.56 2.37
CA ASN A 126 -33.86 -15.65 3.32
C ASN A 126 -34.42 -15.14 4.65
N LYS A 127 -35.74 -15.16 4.78
CA LYS A 127 -36.46 -14.80 6.01
C LYS A 127 -36.72 -15.98 6.94
N ASN A 128 -36.29 -17.19 6.55
CA ASN A 128 -36.57 -18.41 7.30
C ASN A 128 -35.59 -18.58 8.47
N MET A 129 -34.32 -18.23 8.28
CA MET A 129 -33.33 -18.30 9.35
C MET A 129 -33.30 -17.00 10.15
N ILE A 130 -33.30 -17.08 11.49
CA ILE A 130 -33.32 -15.89 12.36
C ILE A 130 -32.14 -14.97 12.09
N SER A 131 -30.92 -15.52 12.02
CA SER A 131 -29.72 -14.73 11.76
C SER A 131 -29.78 -14.03 10.39
N ALA A 132 -30.28 -14.70 9.36
CA ALA A 132 -30.47 -14.10 8.04
C ALA A 132 -31.56 -13.02 8.04
N TYR A 133 -32.69 -13.26 8.71
CA TYR A 133 -33.76 -12.28 8.85
C TYR A 133 -33.25 -11.00 9.53
N VAL A 134 -32.58 -11.12 10.68
CA VAL A 134 -32.00 -9.97 11.39
C VAL A 134 -30.91 -9.30 10.55
N GLY A 135 -30.09 -10.07 9.84
CA GLY A 135 -29.06 -9.56 8.92
C GLY A 135 -29.62 -8.80 7.72
N LEU A 136 -30.87 -9.07 7.32
CA LEU A 136 -31.56 -8.40 6.20
C LEU A 136 -32.38 -7.19 6.65
N THR A 137 -33.14 -7.32 7.74
CA THR A 137 -34.09 -6.29 8.19
C THR A 137 -33.48 -5.34 9.21
N GLY A 138 -32.48 -5.79 9.96
CA GLY A 138 -31.96 -5.07 11.11
C GLY A 138 -32.97 -4.98 12.26
N GLU A 139 -34.00 -5.83 12.27
CA GLU A 139 -34.97 -5.89 13.37
C GLU A 139 -34.55 -6.99 14.35
N THR A 140 -34.43 -6.65 15.63
CA THR A 140 -34.12 -7.62 16.68
C THR A 140 -35.23 -8.66 16.81
N VAL A 141 -34.84 -9.93 16.96
CA VAL A 141 -35.76 -11.05 17.17
C VAL A 141 -35.51 -11.68 18.54
N ASN A 142 -36.55 -11.69 19.39
CA ASN A 142 -36.53 -12.30 20.71
C ASN A 142 -37.59 -13.41 20.78
N ILE A 143 -37.14 -14.65 20.92
CA ILE A 143 -37.98 -15.85 20.88
C ILE A 143 -37.93 -16.56 22.24
N PRO A 144 -39.06 -16.64 22.96
CA PRO A 144 -39.11 -17.33 24.26
C PRO A 144 -38.86 -18.83 24.19
N ASP A 145 -39.32 -19.50 23.13
CA ASP A 145 -39.22 -20.96 22.96
C ASP A 145 -39.24 -21.33 21.46
N ALA A 146 -38.08 -21.71 20.92
CA ALA A 146 -37.88 -22.11 19.53
C ALA A 146 -38.66 -23.36 19.10
N TYR A 147 -39.13 -24.18 20.05
CA TYR A 147 -39.95 -25.35 19.74
C TYR A 147 -41.43 -25.01 19.58
N LYS A 148 -41.85 -23.81 20.00
CA LYS A 148 -43.23 -23.32 19.94
C LYS A 148 -43.41 -22.10 19.04
N ALA A 149 -42.31 -21.49 18.60
CA ALA A 149 -42.35 -20.31 17.76
C ALA A 149 -42.74 -20.65 16.32
N ASP A 150 -43.71 -19.90 15.79
CA ASP A 150 -44.11 -19.94 14.38
C ASP A 150 -43.38 -18.83 13.60
N GLY A 151 -43.08 -19.07 12.32
CA GLY A 151 -42.54 -18.04 11.40
C GLY A 151 -41.04 -18.11 11.09
N PHE A 152 -40.28 -18.94 11.79
CA PHE A 152 -38.85 -19.20 11.50
C PHE A 152 -38.57 -20.70 11.38
N ASP A 153 -37.58 -21.04 10.56
CA ASP A 153 -37.09 -22.40 10.39
C ASP A 153 -36.02 -22.75 11.43
N PHE A 154 -36.39 -23.65 12.35
CA PHE A 154 -35.51 -24.19 13.38
C PHE A 154 -35.03 -25.61 13.07
N SER A 155 -35.22 -26.12 11.85
CA SER A 155 -34.83 -27.49 11.48
C SER A 155 -33.34 -27.74 11.73
N GLY A 156 -32.47 -26.84 11.27
CA GLY A 156 -31.02 -26.91 11.49
C GLY A 156 -30.63 -26.85 12.97
N THR A 157 -31.24 -25.94 13.74
CA THR A 157 -31.07 -25.88 15.20
C THR A 157 -31.47 -27.19 15.87
N LYS A 158 -32.64 -27.74 15.52
CA LYS A 158 -33.15 -28.99 16.08
C LYS A 158 -32.28 -30.19 15.72
N GLU A 159 -31.64 -30.20 14.55
CA GLU A 159 -30.66 -31.24 14.19
C GLU A 159 -29.35 -31.11 14.97
N PHE A 160 -28.85 -29.89 15.15
CA PHE A 160 -27.68 -29.64 15.99
C PHE A 160 -27.92 -30.06 17.44
N ASP A 161 -29.06 -29.68 18.00
CA ASP A 161 -29.52 -30.05 19.34
C ASP A 161 -29.59 -31.58 19.51
N LYS A 162 -30.14 -32.29 18.51
CA LYS A 162 -30.18 -33.78 18.52
C LYS A 162 -28.79 -34.42 18.52
N LYS A 163 -27.82 -33.84 17.82
CA LYS A 163 -26.44 -34.37 17.71
C LYS A 163 -25.61 -34.10 18.95
N THR A 164 -25.81 -32.94 19.58
CA THR A 164 -25.00 -32.47 20.71
C THR A 164 -25.63 -32.76 22.07
N GLY A 165 -26.92 -33.09 22.11
CA GLY A 165 -27.69 -33.22 23.35
C GLY A 165 -28.06 -31.88 23.97
N TYR A 166 -27.74 -30.76 23.30
CA TYR A 166 -28.15 -29.43 23.70
C TYR A 166 -29.62 -29.18 23.37
N ARG A 167 -30.29 -28.28 24.10
CA ARG A 167 -31.65 -27.86 23.78
C ARG A 167 -31.70 -26.34 23.71
N SER A 168 -31.71 -25.83 22.50
CA SER A 168 -31.82 -24.40 22.21
C SER A 168 -33.27 -23.96 22.37
N GLN A 169 -33.61 -23.35 23.52
CA GLN A 169 -34.96 -22.97 23.89
C GLN A 169 -35.22 -21.49 23.62
N SER A 170 -34.57 -20.58 24.36
CA SER A 170 -34.75 -19.13 24.15
C SER A 170 -33.67 -18.55 23.24
N PHE A 171 -34.04 -17.57 22.42
CA PHE A 171 -33.13 -16.91 21.47
C PHE A 171 -33.29 -15.40 21.56
N LEU A 172 -32.18 -14.67 21.52
CA LEU A 172 -32.13 -13.24 21.29
C LEU A 172 -31.13 -12.98 20.17
N THR A 173 -31.60 -12.46 19.03
CA THR A 173 -30.76 -12.15 17.88
C THR A 173 -30.85 -10.67 17.57
N VAL A 174 -29.73 -9.98 17.68
CA VAL A 174 -29.60 -8.52 17.54
C VAL A 174 -28.66 -8.20 16.37
N PRO A 175 -28.92 -7.13 15.61
CA PRO A 175 -28.03 -6.70 14.54
C PRO A 175 -26.86 -5.87 15.09
N LEU A 176 -25.69 -6.01 14.45
CA LEU A 176 -24.59 -5.07 14.59
C LEU A 176 -24.78 -3.97 13.55
N LYS A 177 -25.34 -2.83 13.96
CA LYS A 177 -25.57 -1.66 13.10
C LYS A 177 -24.55 -0.57 13.35
N ASN A 178 -23.88 -0.11 12.30
CA ASN A 178 -22.97 1.02 12.38
C ASN A 178 -23.73 2.37 12.44
N HIS A 179 -23.00 3.48 12.41
CA HIS A 179 -23.56 4.83 12.50
C HIS A 179 -24.32 5.29 11.25
N GLU A 180 -24.25 4.53 10.15
CA GLU A 180 -24.99 4.75 8.90
C GLU A 180 -26.20 3.82 8.76
N ASP A 181 -26.62 3.16 9.85
CA ASP A 181 -27.67 2.13 9.89
C ASP A 181 -27.35 0.87 9.03
N GLU A 182 -26.11 0.71 8.59
CA GLU A 182 -25.66 -0.48 7.86
C GLU A 182 -25.43 -1.66 8.82
N ILE A 183 -25.94 -2.83 8.44
CA ILE A 183 -25.79 -4.07 9.20
C ILE A 183 -24.49 -4.76 8.80
N ILE A 184 -23.49 -4.70 9.68
CA ILE A 184 -22.18 -5.30 9.45
C ILE A 184 -22.08 -6.73 10.00
N GLY A 185 -23.07 -7.18 10.75
CA GLY A 185 -23.07 -8.48 11.40
C GLY A 185 -24.28 -8.70 12.30
N VAL A 186 -24.30 -9.83 13.00
CA VAL A 186 -25.41 -10.25 13.86
C VAL A 186 -24.85 -10.96 15.09
N ILE A 187 -25.39 -10.67 16.28
CA ILE A 187 -25.12 -11.45 17.49
C ILE A 187 -26.38 -12.26 17.80
N GLN A 188 -26.20 -13.56 18.00
CA GLN A 188 -27.25 -14.47 18.43
C GLN A 188 -26.89 -15.08 19.78
N LEU A 189 -27.73 -14.88 20.77
CA LEU A 189 -27.61 -15.42 22.12
C LEU A 189 -28.66 -16.52 22.32
N LEU A 190 -28.28 -17.57 23.04
CA LEU A 190 -29.11 -18.74 23.27
C LEU A 190 -29.24 -19.03 24.77
N ASN A 191 -30.44 -19.40 25.19
CA ASN A 191 -30.77 -19.86 26.54
C ASN A 191 -30.28 -18.89 27.63
N ALA A 192 -31.00 -17.78 27.82
CA ALA A 192 -30.85 -17.00 29.05
C ALA A 192 -31.13 -17.91 30.26
N LYS A 193 -30.24 -17.91 31.25
CA LYS A 193 -30.36 -18.75 32.45
C LYS A 193 -30.85 -17.95 33.64
N ASP A 194 -31.84 -18.47 34.34
CA ASP A 194 -32.23 -17.94 35.65
C ASP A 194 -31.06 -18.10 36.64
N ARG A 195 -30.67 -17.03 37.33
CA ARG A 195 -29.50 -17.05 38.22
C ARG A 195 -29.66 -17.93 39.46
N LYS A 196 -30.89 -18.27 39.85
CA LYS A 196 -31.17 -19.09 41.03
C LYS A 196 -31.38 -20.55 40.67
N THR A 197 -32.07 -20.83 39.57
CA THR A 197 -32.41 -22.21 39.18
C THR A 197 -31.49 -22.78 38.10
N GLY A 198 -30.83 -21.93 37.32
CA GLY A 198 -30.03 -22.32 36.15
C GLY A 198 -30.85 -22.77 34.94
N GLU A 199 -32.18 -22.72 35.03
CA GLU A 199 -33.08 -23.12 33.95
C GLU A 199 -33.16 -22.05 32.84
N SER A 200 -33.43 -22.50 31.61
CA SER A 200 -33.60 -21.60 30.47
C SER A 200 -34.90 -20.80 30.60
N ILE A 201 -34.77 -19.48 30.53
CA ILE A 201 -35.86 -18.50 30.59
C ILE A 201 -35.87 -17.62 29.33
N PRO A 202 -37.00 -16.96 29.00
CA PRO A 202 -37.03 -15.95 27.94
C PRO A 202 -36.13 -14.75 28.27
N PHE A 203 -35.55 -14.12 27.24
CA PHE A 203 -34.81 -12.87 27.40
C PHE A 203 -35.79 -11.73 27.71
N SER A 204 -35.51 -10.95 28.76
CA SER A 204 -36.35 -9.79 29.11
C SER A 204 -36.12 -8.63 28.15
N THR A 205 -37.11 -7.75 28.01
CA THR A 205 -37.02 -6.58 27.13
C THR A 205 -35.94 -5.60 27.60
N GLU A 206 -35.76 -5.45 28.92
CA GLU A 206 -34.71 -4.57 29.47
C GLU A 206 -33.30 -5.07 29.12
N VAL A 207 -33.11 -6.39 29.12
CA VAL A 207 -31.83 -7.00 28.73
C VAL A 207 -31.62 -6.87 27.22
N GLN A 208 -32.68 -7.01 26.42
CA GLN A 208 -32.63 -6.78 24.98
C GLN A 208 -32.14 -5.35 24.67
N ASP A 209 -32.72 -4.32 25.28
CA ASP A 209 -32.32 -2.91 25.05
C ASP A 209 -30.82 -2.68 25.33
N ILE A 210 -30.29 -3.29 26.39
CA ILE A 210 -28.87 -3.17 26.75
C ILE A 210 -27.98 -3.85 25.71
N VAL A 211 -28.37 -5.03 25.22
CA VAL A 211 -27.61 -5.78 24.21
C VAL A 211 -27.65 -5.08 22.86
N GLU A 212 -28.77 -4.45 22.49
CA GLU A 212 -28.87 -3.61 21.30
C GLU A 212 -27.91 -2.41 21.38
N ALA A 213 -27.86 -1.75 22.54
CA ALA A 213 -26.91 -0.66 22.79
C ALA A 213 -25.44 -1.14 22.72
N LEU A 214 -25.12 -2.29 23.31
CA LEU A 214 -23.79 -2.91 23.21
C LEU A 214 -23.44 -3.25 21.76
N SER A 215 -24.38 -3.82 21.02
CA SER A 215 -24.23 -4.20 19.60
C SER A 215 -23.94 -2.98 18.72
N SER A 216 -24.60 -1.86 18.97
CA SER A 216 -24.32 -0.61 18.24
C SER A 216 -22.91 -0.06 18.55
N GLN A 217 -22.50 -0.05 19.82
CA GLN A 217 -21.14 0.38 20.21
C GLN A 217 -20.06 -0.53 19.62
N ALA A 218 -20.30 -1.83 19.67
CA ALA A 218 -19.46 -2.85 19.05
C ALA A 218 -19.32 -2.60 17.54
N ALA A 219 -20.44 -2.36 16.85
CA ALA A 219 -20.44 -2.12 15.42
C ALA A 219 -19.61 -0.89 15.03
N VAL A 220 -19.73 0.22 15.77
CA VAL A 220 -18.90 1.42 15.56
C VAL A 220 -17.41 1.12 15.72
N ALA A 221 -17.03 0.38 16.76
CA ALA A 221 -15.62 0.00 16.99
C ALA A 221 -15.08 -0.89 15.86
N ILE A 222 -15.87 -1.88 15.41
CA ILE A 222 -15.52 -2.77 14.30
C ILE A 222 -15.37 -1.97 13.00
N THR A 223 -16.33 -1.10 12.67
CA THR A 223 -16.28 -0.26 11.47
C THR A 223 -15.07 0.64 11.45
N ASN A 224 -14.75 1.31 12.57
CA ASN A 224 -13.57 2.17 12.65
C ASN A 224 -12.27 1.40 12.43
N LYS A 225 -12.20 0.17 12.95
CA LYS A 225 -11.04 -0.71 12.76
C LYS A 225 -10.87 -1.18 11.33
N ASN A 226 -11.97 -1.58 10.69
CA ASN A 226 -11.94 -1.92 9.27
C ASN A 226 -11.52 -0.71 8.43
N LEU A 227 -12.02 0.49 8.73
CA LEU A 227 -11.62 1.72 8.04
C LEU A 227 -10.12 1.99 8.14
N ILE A 228 -9.52 1.84 9.33
CA ILE A 228 -8.07 2.02 9.53
C ILE A 228 -7.29 0.99 8.70
N ARG A 229 -7.69 -0.28 8.75
CA ARG A 229 -7.05 -1.35 7.96
C ARG A 229 -7.16 -1.08 6.46
N ASP A 230 -8.32 -0.65 5.99
CA ASP A 230 -8.56 -0.39 4.58
C ASP A 230 -7.74 0.82 4.10
N LEU A 231 -7.56 1.83 4.95
CA LEU A 231 -6.65 2.96 4.71
C LEU A 231 -5.19 2.49 4.61
N GLU A 232 -4.74 1.59 5.49
CA GLU A 232 -3.38 1.01 5.43
C GLU A 232 -3.17 0.21 4.13
N ILE A 233 -4.14 -0.62 3.73
CA ILE A 233 -4.09 -1.39 2.48
C ILE A 233 -4.06 -0.47 1.27
N LEU A 234 -4.89 0.58 1.25
CA LEU A 234 -4.93 1.57 0.18
C LEU A 234 -3.59 2.30 0.07
N PHE A 235 -3.03 2.74 1.20
CA PHE A 235 -1.74 3.42 1.26
C PHE A 235 -0.61 2.53 0.74
N GLU A 236 -0.54 1.26 1.19
CA GLU A 236 0.43 0.29 0.67
C GLU A 236 0.28 0.08 -0.85
N SER A 237 -0.97 -0.02 -1.33
CA SER A 237 -1.26 -0.25 -2.75
C SER A 237 -0.83 0.93 -3.60
N PHE A 238 -1.04 2.15 -3.11
CA PHE A 238 -0.61 3.39 -3.76
C PHE A 238 0.92 3.48 -3.85
N ILE A 239 1.63 3.16 -2.76
CA ILE A 239 3.10 3.11 -2.75
C ILE A 239 3.62 2.11 -3.79
N LYS A 240 3.07 0.88 -3.81
CA LYS A 240 3.46 -0.14 -4.79
C LYS A 240 3.22 0.31 -6.21
N LEU A 241 2.12 1.02 -6.47
CA LEU A 241 1.79 1.57 -7.78
C LEU A 241 2.81 2.62 -8.23
N ILE A 242 3.16 3.60 -7.37
CA ILE A 242 4.16 4.63 -7.68
C ILE A 242 5.52 3.98 -7.93
N ALA A 243 5.97 3.11 -7.03
CA ALA A 243 7.26 2.45 -7.16
C ALA A 243 7.35 1.62 -8.46
N SER A 244 6.28 0.90 -8.82
CA SER A 244 6.20 0.15 -10.08
C SER A 244 6.25 1.06 -11.32
N ALA A 245 5.61 2.23 -11.26
CA ALA A 245 5.63 3.20 -12.35
C ALA A 245 7.03 3.83 -12.55
N ILE A 246 7.75 4.08 -11.46
CA ILE A 246 9.14 4.57 -11.48
C ILE A 246 10.06 3.49 -12.06
N ASP A 247 9.93 2.25 -11.61
CA ASP A 247 10.70 1.11 -12.12
C ASP A 247 10.47 0.90 -13.62
N ALA A 248 9.25 1.12 -14.12
CA ALA A 248 8.93 0.97 -15.54
C ALA A 248 9.57 2.05 -16.42
N LYS A 249 9.89 3.22 -15.86
CA LYS A 249 10.56 4.32 -16.56
C LYS A 249 12.04 4.01 -16.84
N SER A 250 12.66 3.15 -16.04
CA SER A 250 14.06 2.77 -16.20
C SER A 250 14.17 1.37 -16.82
N THR A 251 14.76 1.30 -18.02
CA THR A 251 14.78 0.07 -18.86
C THR A 251 15.48 -1.14 -18.23
N TYR A 252 16.20 -0.96 -17.12
CA TYR A 252 17.01 -1.99 -16.46
C TYR A 252 16.53 -2.38 -15.06
N THR A 253 15.54 -1.69 -14.48
CA THR A 253 15.08 -1.88 -13.09
C THR A 253 13.94 -2.88 -12.94
N GLY A 254 13.74 -3.80 -13.88
CA GLY A 254 12.61 -4.75 -13.91
C GLY A 254 12.32 -5.41 -12.55
N GLY A 255 11.32 -4.90 -11.83
CA GLY A 255 10.91 -5.36 -10.50
C GLY A 255 11.96 -5.16 -9.38
N HIS A 256 12.86 -4.19 -9.50
CA HIS A 256 13.85 -3.86 -8.47
C HIS A 256 13.17 -3.34 -7.20
N CYS A 257 12.28 -2.36 -7.35
CA CYS A 257 11.50 -1.81 -6.24
C CYS A 257 10.61 -2.85 -5.56
N SER A 258 10.25 -3.96 -6.23
CA SER A 258 9.52 -5.06 -5.59
C SER A 258 10.41 -6.07 -4.88
N ARG A 259 11.64 -6.30 -5.37
CA ARG A 259 12.59 -7.23 -4.74
C ARG A 259 13.29 -6.64 -3.52
N VAL A 260 13.65 -5.35 -3.56
CA VAL A 260 14.38 -4.70 -2.44
C VAL A 260 13.62 -4.84 -1.12
N PRO A 261 12.32 -4.52 -1.03
CA PRO A 261 11.56 -4.69 0.22
C PRO A 261 11.57 -6.14 0.71
N VAL A 262 11.40 -7.12 -0.18
CA VAL A 262 11.42 -8.55 0.21
C VAL A 262 12.77 -8.92 0.83
N LEU A 263 13.88 -8.55 0.17
CA LEU A 263 15.23 -8.82 0.67
C LEU A 263 15.52 -8.07 1.98
N THR A 264 15.07 -6.82 2.09
CA THR A 264 15.20 -6.00 3.30
C THR A 264 14.46 -6.65 4.47
N MET A 265 13.23 -7.12 4.26
CA MET A 265 12.47 -7.81 5.31
C MET A 265 13.13 -9.12 5.72
N MET A 266 13.58 -9.94 4.75
CA MET A 266 14.32 -11.18 5.06
C MET A 266 15.58 -10.91 5.90
N LEU A 267 16.30 -9.82 5.63
CA LEU A 267 17.48 -9.43 6.43
C LEU A 267 17.08 -8.96 7.83
N ALA A 268 16.01 -8.17 7.94
CA ALA A 268 15.54 -7.66 9.23
C ALA A 268 14.95 -8.77 10.11
N ASP A 269 14.22 -9.73 9.53
CA ASP A 269 13.75 -10.94 10.21
C ASP A 269 14.95 -11.78 10.69
N ALA A 270 15.95 -11.99 9.84
CA ALA A 270 17.16 -12.72 10.21
C ALA A 270 17.95 -12.04 11.34
N VAL A 271 17.92 -10.70 11.44
CA VAL A 271 18.48 -9.95 12.57
C VAL A 271 17.66 -10.19 13.84
N ASN A 272 16.33 -10.10 13.75
CA ASN A 272 15.42 -10.32 14.87
C ASN A 272 15.50 -11.75 15.46
N GLU A 273 15.75 -12.74 14.61
CA GLU A 273 15.90 -14.15 14.97
C GLU A 273 17.35 -14.54 15.35
N SER A 274 18.31 -13.62 15.20
CA SER A 274 19.72 -13.94 15.41
C SER A 274 20.11 -13.99 16.88
N ASP A 275 20.70 -15.11 17.31
CA ASP A 275 21.41 -15.20 18.60
C ASP A 275 22.87 -14.69 18.52
N ASN A 276 23.28 -14.08 17.40
CA ASN A 276 24.63 -13.58 17.22
C ASN A 276 24.91 -12.40 18.17
N GLU A 277 26.06 -12.44 18.84
CA GLU A 277 26.48 -11.41 19.81
C GLU A 277 26.49 -9.98 19.23
N HIS A 278 26.71 -9.83 17.91
CA HIS A 278 26.68 -8.53 17.23
C HIS A 278 25.29 -7.91 17.08
N TYR A 279 24.23 -8.71 17.11
CA TYR A 279 22.84 -8.27 16.88
C TYR A 279 21.94 -8.44 18.11
N LYS A 280 22.48 -8.93 19.22
CA LYS A 280 21.73 -9.27 20.43
C LYS A 280 20.92 -8.11 21.03
N ASP A 281 21.38 -6.87 20.83
CA ASP A 281 20.71 -5.65 21.33
C ASP A 281 19.77 -5.01 20.29
N ILE A 282 19.63 -5.61 19.10
CA ILE A 282 18.82 -5.08 18.00
C ILE A 282 17.61 -5.99 17.81
N HIS A 283 16.43 -5.44 18.10
CA HIS A 283 15.17 -6.10 17.81
C HIS A 283 14.17 -5.08 17.28
N PHE A 284 13.72 -5.28 16.05
CA PHE A 284 12.73 -4.44 15.39
C PHE A 284 11.33 -4.86 15.83
N THR A 285 10.57 -3.91 16.36
CA THR A 285 9.13 -4.08 16.61
C THR A 285 8.35 -4.20 15.30
N GLU A 286 7.14 -4.76 15.34
CA GLU A 286 6.25 -4.82 14.16
C GLU A 286 6.08 -3.47 13.46
N LYS A 287 5.99 -2.38 14.26
CA LYS A 287 5.90 -1.02 13.72
C LYS A 287 7.17 -0.63 12.96
N GLN A 288 8.35 -0.91 13.50
CA GLN A 288 9.62 -0.63 12.83
C GLN A 288 9.81 -1.50 11.58
N MET A 289 9.35 -2.75 11.61
CA MET A 289 9.33 -3.63 10.45
C MET A 289 8.44 -3.08 9.34
N TYR A 290 7.26 -2.56 9.69
CA TYR A 290 6.39 -1.86 8.75
C TYR A 290 7.04 -0.59 8.19
N GLU A 291 7.63 0.26 9.05
CA GLU A 291 8.36 1.47 8.62
C GLU A 291 9.49 1.13 7.64
N LEU A 292 10.27 0.09 7.93
CA LEU A 292 11.37 -0.37 7.08
C LEU A 292 10.86 -0.88 5.72
N LYS A 293 9.77 -1.66 5.71
CA LYS A 293 9.12 -2.14 4.48
C LYS A 293 8.69 -0.97 3.58
N ILE A 294 8.05 0.05 4.17
CA ILE A 294 7.59 1.23 3.43
C ILE A 294 8.77 2.05 2.91
N ALA A 295 9.82 2.26 3.72
CA ALA A 295 11.04 2.95 3.31
C ALA A 295 11.73 2.23 2.14
N ALA A 296 11.78 0.89 2.18
CA ALA A 296 12.37 0.09 1.10
C ALA A 296 11.61 0.25 -0.23
N TRP A 297 10.28 0.40 -0.20
CA TRP A 297 9.50 0.69 -1.41
C TRP A 297 9.74 2.10 -1.95
N LEU A 298 9.94 3.08 -1.07
CA LEU A 298 10.03 4.50 -1.43
C LEU A 298 11.45 5.03 -1.61
N HIS A 299 12.49 4.21 -1.40
CA HIS A 299 13.90 4.65 -1.40
C HIS A 299 14.30 5.46 -2.65
N ASP A 300 13.76 5.07 -3.81
CA ASP A 300 14.06 5.65 -5.11
C ASP A 300 12.93 6.54 -5.66
N CYS A 301 11.96 6.96 -4.82
CA CYS A 301 10.77 7.68 -5.30
C CYS A 301 11.10 9.02 -5.99
N GLY A 302 12.20 9.68 -5.60
CA GLY A 302 12.67 10.92 -6.21
C GLY A 302 13.16 10.77 -7.66
N LYS A 303 13.37 9.55 -8.18
CA LYS A 303 13.70 9.34 -9.61
C LYS A 303 12.60 9.78 -10.57
N VAL A 304 11.38 10.03 -10.08
CA VAL A 304 10.26 10.58 -10.88
C VAL A 304 10.69 11.85 -11.63
N VAL A 305 11.40 12.75 -10.95
CA VAL A 305 11.77 14.07 -11.49
C VAL A 305 13.11 14.08 -12.22
N THR A 306 13.92 13.04 -12.07
CA THR A 306 15.24 12.96 -12.71
C THR A 306 15.06 12.69 -14.22
N PRO A 307 15.73 13.46 -15.10
CA PRO A 307 15.65 13.23 -16.55
C PRO A 307 16.26 11.88 -16.96
N GLU A 308 15.55 11.14 -17.81
CA GLU A 308 15.92 9.79 -18.26
C GLU A 308 17.29 9.76 -18.94
N TYR A 309 17.55 10.72 -19.83
CA TYR A 309 18.83 10.83 -20.55
C TYR A 309 20.05 11.08 -19.66
N VAL A 310 19.86 11.43 -18.38
CA VAL A 310 20.93 11.57 -17.40
C VAL A 310 21.10 10.28 -16.59
N VAL A 311 20.00 9.66 -16.19
CA VAL A 311 20.01 8.42 -15.39
C VAL A 311 20.53 7.24 -16.21
N ASP A 312 20.05 7.10 -17.45
CA ASP A 312 20.34 5.96 -18.33
C ASP A 312 21.44 6.27 -19.36
N LYS A 313 22.25 7.31 -19.13
CA LYS A 313 23.30 7.78 -20.03
C LYS A 313 24.37 6.70 -20.28
N ALA A 314 24.24 5.93 -21.36
CA ALA A 314 25.09 4.81 -21.72
C ALA A 314 26.40 5.22 -22.38
N THR A 315 26.44 6.38 -23.05
CA THR A 315 27.66 6.91 -23.69
C THR A 315 27.92 8.38 -23.35
N LYS A 316 29.15 8.86 -23.55
CA LYS A 316 29.57 10.22 -23.16
C LYS A 316 28.81 11.31 -23.93
N LEU A 317 28.55 11.10 -25.22
CA LEU A 317 27.88 12.06 -26.12
C LEU A 317 26.36 11.97 -26.09
N GLU A 318 25.81 11.03 -25.32
CA GLU A 318 24.38 10.81 -25.17
C GLU A 318 23.71 11.96 -24.44
N THR A 319 22.60 12.39 -25.03
CA THR A 319 21.66 13.35 -24.47
C THR A 319 20.28 12.72 -24.66
N ILE A 320 19.31 13.41 -25.25
CA ILE A 320 18.05 12.78 -25.70
C ILE A 320 18.32 11.60 -26.66
N PHE A 321 19.42 11.65 -27.42
CA PHE A 321 19.94 10.54 -28.21
C PHE A 321 21.48 10.60 -28.26
N ASP A 322 22.12 9.51 -28.69
CA ASP A 322 23.57 9.46 -28.89
C ASP A 322 24.00 10.26 -30.14
N ARG A 323 24.75 11.34 -29.90
CA ARG A 323 25.23 12.25 -30.95
C ARG A 323 26.44 11.71 -31.71
N VAL A 324 26.97 10.52 -31.40
CA VAL A 324 28.10 9.92 -32.14
C VAL A 324 27.82 9.80 -33.64
N HIS A 325 26.57 9.53 -34.02
CA HIS A 325 26.16 9.45 -35.43
C HIS A 325 26.21 10.81 -36.11
N MET A 326 25.89 11.90 -35.40
CA MET A 326 26.04 13.25 -35.92
C MET A 326 27.51 13.56 -36.17
N VAL A 327 28.40 13.22 -35.23
CA VAL A 327 29.84 13.40 -35.38
C VAL A 327 30.37 12.55 -36.55
N ALA A 328 29.89 11.31 -36.70
CA ALA A 328 30.22 10.46 -37.84
C ALA A 328 29.80 11.09 -39.19
N ASN A 329 28.61 11.69 -39.24
CA ASN A 329 28.16 12.42 -40.43
C ASN A 329 29.06 13.62 -40.75
N ARG A 330 29.52 14.36 -39.73
CA ARG A 330 30.50 15.45 -39.93
C ARG A 330 31.83 14.93 -40.48
N PHE A 331 32.29 13.75 -40.06
CA PHE A 331 33.48 13.10 -40.64
C PHE A 331 33.27 12.74 -42.12
N GLU A 332 32.09 12.27 -42.50
CA GLU A 332 31.77 12.02 -43.91
C GLU A 332 31.79 13.30 -44.76
N VAL A 333 31.37 14.44 -44.20
CA VAL A 333 31.52 15.75 -44.84
C VAL A 333 33.00 16.09 -45.04
N LEU A 334 33.83 15.94 -43.99
CA LEU A 334 35.28 16.18 -44.10
C LEU A 334 35.95 15.31 -45.17
N LYS A 335 35.55 14.03 -45.29
CA LYS A 335 36.06 13.12 -46.33
C LYS A 335 35.67 13.60 -47.73
N ARG A 336 34.40 13.97 -47.94
CA ARG A 336 33.92 14.55 -49.21
C ARG A 336 34.66 15.84 -49.56
N ASP A 337 34.91 16.70 -48.58
CA ASP A 337 35.68 17.93 -48.78
C ASP A 337 37.14 17.64 -49.19
N GLN A 338 37.77 16.61 -48.61
CA GLN A 338 39.11 16.18 -49.03
C GLN A 338 39.10 15.56 -50.43
N GLU A 339 38.05 14.83 -50.80
CA GLU A 339 37.89 14.27 -52.15
C GLU A 339 37.74 15.39 -53.18
N ILE A 340 36.85 16.34 -52.94
CA ILE A 340 36.65 17.53 -53.79
C ILE A 340 37.96 18.32 -53.92
N LYS A 341 38.69 18.51 -52.81
CA LYS A 341 39.99 19.19 -52.82
C LYS A 341 41.02 18.44 -53.65
N CYS A 342 41.07 17.11 -53.52
CA CYS A 342 41.95 16.23 -54.29
C CYS A 342 41.64 16.33 -55.80
N LEU A 343 40.37 16.19 -56.20
CA LEU A 343 39.93 16.30 -57.59
C LEU A 343 40.21 17.67 -58.19
N LYS A 344 39.94 18.76 -57.46
CA LYS A 344 40.28 20.13 -57.89
C LYS A 344 41.79 20.32 -58.10
N GLN A 345 42.63 19.73 -57.23
CA GLN A 345 44.08 19.77 -57.39
C GLN A 345 44.55 18.96 -58.60
N GLN A 346 43.99 17.75 -58.82
CA GLN A 346 44.31 16.93 -60.00
C GLN A 346 43.97 17.67 -61.29
N LEU A 347 42.77 18.24 -61.39
CA LEU A 347 42.34 19.04 -62.55
C LEU A 347 43.25 20.25 -62.81
N LYS A 348 43.76 20.90 -61.75
CA LYS A 348 44.67 22.04 -61.88
C LYS A 348 46.03 21.62 -62.44
N VAL A 349 46.53 20.44 -62.04
CA VAL A 349 47.80 19.89 -62.54
C VAL A 349 47.65 19.41 -63.99
N GLU A 350 46.56 18.73 -64.32
CA GLU A 350 46.28 18.21 -65.67
C GLU A 350 46.07 19.33 -66.71
N LYS A 351 45.49 20.48 -66.29
CA LYS A 351 45.30 21.65 -67.16
C LYS A 351 46.54 22.53 -67.31
N ASN A 352 47.64 22.23 -66.62
CA ASN A 352 48.83 23.06 -66.66
C ASN A 352 49.73 22.66 -67.85
N THR A 353 49.67 23.46 -68.93
CA THR A 353 50.46 23.26 -70.16
C THR A 353 51.97 23.47 -70.02
N SER A 354 52.44 23.94 -68.85
CA SER A 354 53.87 24.20 -68.59
C SER A 354 54.62 23.02 -67.98
N LEU A 355 53.95 21.90 -67.66
CA LEU A 355 54.56 20.72 -67.05
C LEU A 355 54.80 19.62 -68.09
N SER A 356 55.91 18.89 -67.96
CA SER A 356 56.14 17.67 -68.74
C SER A 356 55.22 16.52 -68.28
N GLU A 357 54.95 15.56 -69.16
CA GLU A 357 54.11 14.39 -68.85
C GLU A 357 54.59 13.62 -67.61
N LEU A 358 55.91 13.56 -67.39
CA LEU A 358 56.50 12.89 -66.23
C LEU A 358 56.26 13.65 -64.93
N GLU A 359 56.31 14.99 -64.97
CA GLU A 359 56.04 15.85 -63.81
C GLU A 359 54.56 15.82 -63.42
N VAL A 360 53.65 15.84 -64.40
CA VAL A 360 52.21 15.67 -64.17
C VAL A 360 51.94 14.34 -63.47
N LYS A 361 52.52 13.23 -63.96
CA LYS A 361 52.33 11.90 -63.37
C LYS A 361 52.84 11.81 -61.93
N ASN A 362 53.99 12.41 -61.63
CA ASN A 362 54.55 12.45 -60.28
C ASN A 362 53.70 13.31 -59.33
N ALA A 363 53.27 14.50 -59.78
CA ALA A 363 52.41 15.38 -58.99
C ALA A 363 51.05 14.74 -58.68
N LEU A 364 50.42 14.06 -59.65
CA LEU A 364 49.18 13.31 -59.43
C LEU A 364 49.37 12.16 -58.42
N LYS A 365 50.50 11.47 -58.45
CA LYS A 365 50.83 10.41 -57.48
C LYS A 365 50.95 10.95 -56.07
N GLU A 366 51.62 12.10 -55.89
CA GLU A 366 51.75 12.76 -54.58
C GLU A 366 50.41 13.29 -54.06
N ILE A 367 49.56 13.87 -54.91
CA ILE A 367 48.21 14.31 -54.52
C ILE A 367 47.37 13.11 -54.04
N ARG A 368 47.39 11.99 -54.78
CA ARG A 368 46.69 10.77 -54.39
C ARG A 368 47.23 10.17 -53.09
N LYS A 369 48.55 10.22 -52.87
CA LYS A 369 49.19 9.76 -51.63
C LYS A 369 48.71 10.58 -50.43
N LYS A 370 48.80 11.91 -50.51
CA LYS A 370 48.34 12.82 -49.45
C LYS A 370 46.86 12.66 -49.15
N TYR A 371 46.03 12.47 -50.18
CA TYR A 371 44.60 12.18 -50.02
C TYR A 371 44.38 10.88 -49.23
N LYS A 372 45.03 9.78 -49.62
CA LYS A 372 44.92 8.49 -48.91
C LYS A 372 45.37 8.58 -47.45
N GLU A 373 46.47 9.28 -47.18
CA GLU A 373 46.96 9.52 -45.81
C GLU A 373 45.92 10.31 -45.00
N LYS A 374 45.30 11.33 -45.59
CA LYS A 374 44.30 12.15 -44.91
C LYS A 374 43.00 11.39 -44.63
N ILE A 375 42.51 10.59 -45.58
CA ILE A 375 41.34 9.73 -45.36
C ILE A 375 41.60 8.73 -44.24
N LYS A 376 42.77 8.07 -44.26
CA LYS A 376 43.16 7.14 -43.19
C LYS A 376 43.24 7.82 -41.83
N GLN A 377 43.73 9.06 -41.77
CA GLN A 377 43.72 9.85 -40.54
C GLN A 377 42.28 10.10 -40.05
N LEU A 378 41.38 10.52 -40.94
CA LEU A 378 39.98 10.78 -40.58
C LEU A 378 39.24 9.52 -40.12
N ASP A 379 39.52 8.36 -40.74
CA ASP A 379 38.96 7.07 -40.30
C ASP A 379 39.46 6.68 -38.90
N ASN A 380 40.76 6.84 -38.65
CA ASN A 380 41.35 6.59 -37.33
C ASN A 380 40.82 7.54 -36.23
N ASP A 381 40.51 8.78 -36.60
CA ASP A 381 39.95 9.77 -35.68
C ASP A 381 38.47 9.50 -35.39
N LEU A 382 37.69 9.07 -36.40
CA LEU A 382 36.31 8.62 -36.22
C LEU A 382 36.23 7.40 -35.31
N ASP A 383 37.08 6.40 -35.54
CA ASP A 383 37.13 5.20 -34.70
C ASP A 383 37.48 5.55 -33.25
N PHE A 384 38.49 6.40 -33.06
CA PHE A 384 38.86 6.91 -31.74
C PHE A 384 37.70 7.62 -31.02
N VAL A 385 36.93 8.47 -31.72
CA VAL A 385 35.77 9.15 -31.13
C VAL A 385 34.70 8.13 -30.73
N LYS A 386 34.42 7.12 -31.57
CA LYS A 386 33.46 6.05 -31.26
C LYS A 386 33.87 5.25 -30.04
N THR A 387 35.13 4.83 -29.95
CA THR A 387 35.64 4.08 -28.79
C THR A 387 35.60 4.92 -27.51
N THR A 388 35.99 6.20 -27.61
CA THR A 388 35.99 7.13 -26.47
C THR A 388 34.57 7.38 -25.95
N ASN A 389 33.58 7.38 -26.84
CA ASN A 389 32.18 7.62 -26.49
C ASN A 389 31.61 6.57 -25.52
N VAL A 390 32.04 5.31 -25.60
CA VAL A 390 31.51 4.22 -24.75
C VAL A 390 31.84 4.43 -23.26
N GLY A 391 32.91 5.15 -22.92
CA GLY A 391 33.22 5.50 -21.51
C GLY A 391 33.74 4.37 -20.62
N GLY A 392 34.06 3.20 -21.19
CA GLY A 392 34.64 2.06 -20.45
C GLY A 392 36.11 2.22 -20.05
N GLU A 393 36.92 2.92 -20.85
CA GLU A 393 38.34 3.14 -20.56
C GLU A 393 38.62 4.49 -19.90
N PHE A 394 39.68 4.52 -19.07
CA PHE A 394 40.17 5.77 -18.50
C PHE A 394 40.66 6.73 -19.60
N MET A 395 40.22 8.00 -19.53
CA MET A 395 40.70 9.05 -20.42
C MET A 395 41.94 9.73 -19.86
N SER A 396 43.10 9.25 -20.32
CA SER A 396 44.41 9.81 -20.07
C SER A 396 44.61 11.18 -20.76
N GLY A 397 45.60 11.93 -20.31
CA GLY A 397 45.88 13.29 -20.82
C GLY A 397 46.14 13.33 -22.32
N ASP A 398 46.89 12.37 -22.86
CA ASP A 398 47.18 12.22 -24.29
C ASP A 398 45.91 11.98 -25.12
N LYS A 399 44.97 11.17 -24.61
CA LYS A 399 43.67 10.96 -25.27
C LYS A 399 42.82 12.23 -25.24
N LYS A 400 42.84 13.00 -24.16
CA LYS A 400 42.15 14.31 -24.07
C LYS A 400 42.75 15.32 -25.06
N ASP A 401 44.07 15.39 -25.15
CA ASP A 401 44.76 16.23 -26.13
C ASP A 401 44.39 15.86 -27.56
N ARG A 402 44.21 14.57 -27.85
CA ARG A 402 43.72 14.09 -29.15
C ARG A 402 42.30 14.55 -29.44
N VAL A 403 41.39 14.50 -28.47
CA VAL A 403 40.02 15.06 -28.60
C VAL A 403 40.09 16.55 -28.92
N HIS A 404 40.92 17.33 -28.21
CA HIS A 404 41.09 18.76 -28.48
C HIS A 404 41.66 19.03 -29.88
N LYS A 405 42.59 18.21 -30.38
CA LYS A 405 43.10 18.31 -31.77
C LYS A 405 42.00 18.06 -32.81
N ILE A 406 41.17 17.03 -32.60
CA ILE A 406 40.04 16.71 -33.49
C ILE A 406 38.99 17.84 -33.44
N ALA A 407 38.72 18.40 -32.26
CA ALA A 407 37.76 19.49 -32.09
C ALA A 407 38.10 20.73 -32.94
N GLN A 408 39.39 21.00 -33.14
CA GLN A 408 39.89 22.14 -33.91
C GLN A 408 39.80 21.96 -35.43
N TYR A 409 39.40 20.79 -35.93
CA TYR A 409 39.16 20.63 -37.36
C TYR A 409 38.11 21.65 -37.83
N ARG A 410 38.34 22.21 -39.02
CA ARG A 410 37.44 23.18 -39.64
C ARG A 410 36.57 22.45 -40.64
N TRP A 411 35.27 22.57 -40.47
CA TRP A 411 34.28 22.03 -41.41
C TRP A 411 33.27 23.12 -41.77
N ASN A 412 32.68 22.98 -42.94
CA ASN A 412 31.70 23.92 -43.46
C ASN A 412 30.29 23.40 -43.15
N ASP A 413 29.59 24.12 -42.27
CA ASP A 413 28.21 23.87 -41.91
C ASP A 413 27.32 24.91 -42.61
N ASN A 414 26.73 24.54 -43.75
CA ASN A 414 25.84 25.39 -44.54
C ASN A 414 26.37 26.81 -44.85
N GLY A 415 27.68 26.95 -45.08
CA GLY A 415 28.33 28.23 -45.42
C GLY A 415 29.14 28.83 -44.26
N GLU A 416 28.99 28.31 -43.04
CA GLU A 416 29.74 28.78 -41.88
C GLU A 416 30.88 27.82 -41.51
N ILE A 417 32.09 28.37 -41.35
CA ILE A 417 33.25 27.59 -40.90
C ILE A 417 33.25 27.52 -39.37
N LYS A 418 33.02 26.33 -38.82
CA LYS A 418 32.96 26.10 -37.36
C LYS A 418 34.06 25.14 -36.90
N ASN A 419 34.27 25.09 -35.58
CA ASN A 419 34.99 23.97 -34.95
C ASN A 419 34.20 22.67 -35.21
N PHE A 420 34.92 21.56 -35.32
CA PHE A 420 34.34 20.26 -35.66
C PHE A 420 33.54 19.66 -34.51
N LEU A 421 34.05 19.81 -33.29
CA LEU A 421 33.33 19.47 -32.06
C LEU A 421 32.93 20.75 -31.34
N SER A 422 31.74 20.74 -30.72
CA SER A 422 31.31 21.81 -29.81
C SER A 422 32.03 21.71 -28.45
N ASP A 423 32.04 22.79 -27.67
CA ASP A 423 32.64 22.79 -26.33
C ASP A 423 31.98 21.75 -25.40
N ASP A 424 30.67 21.54 -25.57
CA ASP A 424 29.90 20.52 -24.87
C ASP A 424 30.31 19.08 -25.29
N GLU A 425 30.48 18.80 -26.58
CA GLU A 425 30.95 17.50 -27.07
C GLU A 425 32.38 17.20 -26.58
N VAL A 426 33.25 18.22 -26.54
CA VAL A 426 34.60 18.11 -25.99
C VAL A 426 34.57 17.82 -24.49
N LYS A 427 33.77 18.58 -23.72
CA LYS A 427 33.60 18.38 -22.28
C LYS A 427 33.16 16.94 -21.97
N ASN A 428 32.19 16.42 -22.72
CA ASN A 428 31.70 15.06 -22.58
C ASN A 428 32.76 14.01 -22.94
N LEU A 429 33.42 14.09 -24.09
CA LEU A 429 34.44 13.10 -24.48
C LEU A 429 35.65 13.08 -23.53
N CYS A 430 35.98 14.22 -22.91
CA CYS A 430 37.08 14.36 -21.96
C CYS A 430 36.78 13.90 -20.53
N ILE A 431 35.59 13.32 -20.25
CA ILE A 431 35.26 12.71 -18.96
C ILE A 431 36.29 11.61 -18.64
N ALA A 432 36.90 11.71 -17.45
CA ALA A 432 38.00 10.85 -17.03
C ALA A 432 37.57 9.40 -16.78
N LYS A 433 36.41 9.19 -16.16
CA LYS A 433 35.86 7.87 -15.81
C LYS A 433 34.33 7.90 -15.89
N GLY A 434 33.75 6.91 -16.58
CA GLY A 434 32.30 6.82 -16.82
C GLY A 434 31.81 7.78 -17.91
N THR A 435 30.51 8.06 -17.90
CA THR A 435 29.79 8.80 -18.95
C THR A 435 29.23 10.15 -18.50
N LEU A 436 29.24 10.42 -17.18
CA LEU A 436 28.59 11.58 -16.58
C LEU A 436 29.58 12.71 -16.27
N THR A 437 29.17 13.92 -16.60
CA THR A 437 29.80 15.16 -16.13
C THR A 437 29.52 15.40 -14.64
N ALA A 438 30.24 16.35 -14.03
CA ALA A 438 30.00 16.74 -12.63
C ALA A 438 28.60 17.34 -12.42
N GLU A 439 28.09 18.08 -13.39
CA GLU A 439 26.74 18.66 -13.38
C GLU A 439 25.67 17.58 -13.46
N GLU A 440 25.80 16.64 -14.40
CA GLU A 440 24.90 15.48 -14.53
C GLU A 440 24.91 14.60 -13.28
N ARG A 441 26.09 14.38 -12.68
CA ARG A 441 26.19 13.65 -11.41
C ARG A 441 25.45 14.34 -10.28
N LYS A 442 25.45 15.67 -10.25
CA LYS A 442 24.67 16.45 -9.27
C LYS A 442 23.18 16.22 -9.48
N ILE A 443 22.69 16.32 -10.72
CA ILE A 443 21.29 16.05 -11.08
C ILE A 443 20.86 14.65 -10.65
N ILE A 444 21.72 13.64 -10.84
CA ILE A 444 21.44 12.30 -10.31
C ILE A 444 21.32 12.36 -8.80
N ASN A 445 22.32 12.87 -8.08
CA ASN A 445 22.29 12.89 -6.60
C ASN A 445 21.11 13.67 -6.02
N ASP A 446 20.61 14.69 -6.74
CA ASP A 446 19.45 15.47 -6.33
C ASP A 446 18.17 14.61 -6.21
N HIS A 447 18.10 13.41 -6.83
CA HIS A 447 16.97 12.48 -6.62
C HIS A 447 16.74 12.14 -5.13
N ILE A 448 17.81 12.11 -4.31
CA ILE A 448 17.69 11.85 -2.87
C ILE A 448 16.99 13.02 -2.17
N VAL A 449 17.32 14.24 -2.58
CA VAL A 449 16.68 15.47 -2.05
C VAL A 449 15.19 15.45 -2.41
N TYR A 450 14.86 15.10 -3.66
CA TYR A 450 13.48 14.97 -4.09
C TYR A 450 12.72 13.85 -3.38
N THR A 451 13.37 12.71 -3.09
CA THR A 451 12.77 11.65 -2.25
C THR A 451 12.37 12.24 -0.90
N ILE A 452 13.26 12.97 -0.23
CA ILE A 452 12.97 13.59 1.08
C ILE A 452 11.85 14.64 0.96
N ASP A 453 11.91 15.52 -0.03
CA ASP A 453 10.91 16.56 -0.24
C ASP A 453 9.52 15.99 -0.52
N MET A 454 9.44 14.91 -1.31
CA MET A 454 8.18 14.21 -1.58
C MET A 454 7.63 13.53 -0.32
N LEU A 455 8.49 12.87 0.46
CA LEU A 455 8.09 12.23 1.72
C LEU A 455 7.62 13.25 2.77
N ASN A 456 8.24 14.43 2.83
CA ASN A 456 7.82 15.51 3.74
C ASN A 456 6.46 16.14 3.38
N GLN A 457 5.93 15.89 2.18
CA GLN A 457 4.60 16.34 1.78
C GLN A 457 3.50 15.34 2.12
N LEU A 458 3.86 14.10 2.48
CA LEU A 458 2.88 13.12 2.94
C LEU A 458 2.41 13.52 4.36
N PRO A 459 1.09 13.47 4.61
CA PRO A 459 0.47 13.94 5.86
C PRO A 459 0.81 13.12 7.10
#